data_AF-A0A925FTF5-F1
#
_entry.id   AF-A0A925FTF5-F1
#
_cell.length_a   1.000
_cell.length_b   1.000
_cell.length_c   1.000
_cell.angle_alpha   90.00
_cell.angle_beta   90.00
_cell.angle_gamma   90.00
#
_symmetry.space_group_name_H-M   'P 1'
#
loop_
_entity.id
_entity.type
_entity.pdbx_description
1 polymer ?
#
loop_
_entity_poly.entity_id
_entity_poly.type
_entity_poly.pdbx_seq_one_letter_code
_entity_poly.pdbx_strand_id
1 'polypeptide(L)' 'MNQDIKKLTAGSLRKLLIREMKKFIVALKYESTASDLEEIRDHIRELMTILTVKEQEETFSLSNHRE' A
#
# COMPACT_ATOMS: atom_id res chain seq x y z
N MET A 1 -14.17 1.89 4.84
CA MET A 1 -12.71 2.11 4.98
C MET A 1 -12.18 1.07 5.97
N ASN A 2 -11.33 0.14 5.52
CA ASN A 2 -10.82 -0.93 6.38
C ASN A 2 -9.78 -0.35 7.35
N GLN A 3 -10.22 0.00 8.56
CA GLN A 3 -9.37 0.51 9.65
C GLN A 3 -8.19 -0.43 9.96
N ASP A 4 -8.29 -1.70 9.56
CA ASP A 4 -7.27 -2.71 9.80
C ASP A 4 -6.00 -2.54 8.94
N ILE A 5 -6.07 -1.87 7.79
CA ILE A 5 -4.88 -1.59 6.97
C ILE A 5 -3.91 -0.65 7.70
N LYS A 6 -4.43 0.31 8.48
CA LYS A 6 -3.59 1.24 9.26
C LYS A 6 -2.87 0.58 10.42
N LYS A 7 -3.29 -0.62 10.83
CA LYS A 7 -2.66 -1.41 11.91
C LYS A 7 -1.51 -2.28 11.40
N LEU A 8 -1.36 -2.41 10.08
CA LEU A 8 -0.28 -3.19 9.48
C LEU A 8 1.06 -2.47 9.66
N THR A 9 2.12 -3.26 9.80
CA THR A 9 3.50 -2.76 9.75
C THR A 9 3.87 -2.31 8.33
N ALA A 10 4.86 -1.43 8.20
CA ALA A 10 5.37 -1.00 6.90
C ALA A 10 5.78 -2.18 6.01
N GLY A 11 6.40 -3.22 6.59
CA GLY A 11 6.75 -4.45 5.88
C GLY A 11 5.53 -5.22 5.33
N SER A 12 4.43 -5.25 6.08
CA SER A 12 3.18 -5.89 5.64
C SER A 12 2.47 -5.06 4.56
N LEU A 13 2.47 -3.74 4.71
CA LEU A 13 1.95 -2.81 3.70
C LEU A 13 2.72 -2.90 2.38
N ARG A 14 4.06 -3.04 2.41
CA ARG A 14 4.86 -3.29 1.20
C ARG A 14 4.46 -4.57 0.48
N LYS A 15 4.25 -5.67 1.22
CA LYS A 15 3.79 -6.93 0.61
C LYS A 15 2.42 -6.78 -0.04
N LEU A 16 1.51 -6.06 0.62
CA LEU A 16 0.18 -5.77 0.09
C LEU A 16 0.27 -4.91 -1.18
N LEU A 17 1.07 -3.84 -1.17
CA LEU A 17 1.31 -2.99 -2.34
C LEU A 17 1.81 -3.80 -3.54
N ILE A 18 2.81 -4.67 -3.35
CA ILE A 18 3.32 -5.54 -4.41
C ILE A 18 2.22 -6.46 -4.97
N ARG A 19 1.35 -6.99 -4.10
CA ARG A 19 0.23 -7.83 -4.52
C ARG A 19 -0.76 -7.05 -5.40
N GLU A 20 -1.13 -5.83 -5.00
CA GLU A 20 -2.05 -4.99 -5.77
C GLU A 20 -1.44 -4.53 -7.10
N MET A 21 -0.14 -4.22 -7.13
CA MET A 21 0.57 -3.95 -8.39
C MET A 21 0.56 -5.16 -9.35
N LYS A 22 0.73 -6.38 -8.83
CA LYS A 22 0.59 -7.61 -9.64
C LYS A 22 -0.84 -7.77 -10.17
N LYS A 23 -1.84 -7.48 -9.33
CA LYS A 23 -3.25 -7.49 -9.76
C LYS A 23 -3.51 -6.49 -10.88
N PHE A 24 -2.94 -5.28 -10.79
CA PHE A 24 -3.03 -4.27 -11.85
C PHE A 24 -2.43 -4.76 -13.17
N ILE A 25 -1.24 -5.39 -13.14
CA ILE A 25 -0.61 -5.96 -14.34
C ILE A 25 -1.48 -7.07 -14.96
N VAL A 26 -2.07 -7.92 -14.13
CA VAL A 26 -2.99 -8.97 -14.60
C VAL A 26 -4.25 -8.34 -15.21
N ALA A 27 -4.84 -7.33 -14.58
CA ALA A 27 -6.02 -6.63 -15.10
C ALA A 27 -5.74 -6.00 -16.48
N LEU A 28 -4.58 -5.38 -16.66
CA LEU A 28 -4.13 -4.87 -17.96
C LEU A 28 -4.01 -5.98 -19.02
N LYS A 29 -3.55 -7.17 -18.63
CA LYS A 29 -3.37 -8.31 -19.54
C LYS A 29 -4.69 -8.93 -20.00
N TYR A 30 -5.73 -8.90 -19.16
CA TYR A 30 -7.02 -9.55 -19.43
C TYR A 30 -8.12 -8.55 -19.81
N GLU A 31 -7.75 -7.43 -20.45
CA GLU A 31 -8.68 -6.43 -21.00
C GLU A 31 -9.73 -5.93 -19.98
N SER A 32 -9.33 -5.77 -18.71
CA SER A 32 -10.19 -5.15 -17.71
C SER A 32 -10.61 -3.75 -18.15
N THR A 33 -11.80 -3.32 -17.74
CA THR A 33 -12.32 -2.01 -18.16
C THR A 33 -11.45 -0.89 -17.62
N ALA A 34 -11.51 0.28 -18.24
CA ALA A 34 -10.82 1.47 -17.74
C ALA A 34 -11.19 1.74 -16.26
N SER A 35 -12.47 1.59 -15.92
CA SER A 35 -12.97 1.76 -14.54
C SER A 35 -12.33 0.78 -13.55
N ASP A 36 -12.19 -0.50 -13.91
CA ASP A 36 -11.53 -1.50 -13.05
C ASP A 36 -10.06 -1.12 -12.78
N LEU A 37 -9.38 -0.61 -13.81
CA LEU A 37 -7.99 -0.17 -13.71
C LEU A 37 -7.85 1.09 -12.84
N GLU A 38 -8.80 2.02 -12.94
CA GLU A 38 -8.82 3.22 -12.09
C GLU A 38 -9.03 2.87 -10.62
N GLU A 39 -9.93 1.94 -10.30
CA GLU A 39 -10.15 1.48 -8.93
C GLU A 39 -8.89 0.85 -8.33
N ILE A 40 -8.22 -0.03 -9.08
CA ILE A 40 -6.98 -0.65 -8.61
C ILE A 40 -5.87 0.40 -8.44
N ARG A 41 -5.76 1.35 -9.39
CA ARG A 41 -4.79 2.45 -9.31
C ARG A 41 -5.01 3.31 -8.07
N ASP A 42 -6.25 3.67 -7.78
CA ASP A 42 -6.57 4.55 -6.65
C ASP A 42 -6.36 3.82 -5.32
N HIS A 43 -6.63 2.52 -5.26
CA HIS A 43 -6.26 1.70 -4.11
C HIS A 43 -4.74 1.62 -3.89
N ILE A 44 -3.95 1.44 -4.97
CA ILE A 44 -2.49 1.47 -4.92
C ILE A 44 -1.97 2.82 -4.39
N ARG A 45 -2.56 3.94 -4.82
CA ARG A 45 -2.21 5.28 -4.33
C ARG A 45 -2.46 5.42 -2.83
N GLU A 46 -3.62 4.97 -2.36
CA GLU A 46 -3.95 4.99 -0.93
C GLU A 46 -2.94 4.16 -0.11
N LEU A 47 -2.61 2.95 -0.57
CA LEU A 47 -1.62 2.09 0.07
C LEU A 47 -0.23 2.75 0.14
N MET A 48 0.20 3.45 -0.91
CA MET A 48 1.46 4.19 -0.89
C MET A 48 1.45 5.32 0.14
N THR A 49 0.36 6.11 0.21
CA THR A 49 0.23 7.17 1.21
C THR A 49 0.31 6.63 2.63
N ILE A 50 -0.42 5.54 2.92
CA ILE A 50 -0.41 4.90 4.24
C ILE A 50 0.99 4.34 4.56
N LEU A 51 1.62 3.68 3.58
CA LEU A 51 2.97 3.13 3.74
C LEU A 51 3.99 4.23 4.05
N THR A 52 3.97 5.36 3.34
CA THR A 52 4.90 6.47 3.59
C THR A 52 4.75 7.01 5.02
N VAL A 53 3.53 7.24 5.48
CA VAL A 53 3.28 7.67 6.86
C VAL A 53 3.81 6.62 7.85
N LYS A 54 3.55 5.33 7.57
CA LYS A 54 3.97 4.26 8.47
C LYS A 54 5.48 4.08 8.56
N GLU A 55 6.18 4.21 7.44
CA GLU A 55 7.64 4.17 7.38
C GLU A 55 8.27 5.32 8.16
N GLN A 56 7.65 6.51 8.12
CA GLN A 56 8.09 7.65 8.94
C GLN A 56 7.88 7.37 10.43
N GLU A 57 6.70 6.89 10.85
CA GLU A 57 6.40 6.53 12.24
C GLU A 57 7.37 5.48 12.80
N GLU A 58 7.62 4.41 12.04
CA GLU A 58 8.50 3.31 12.45
C GLU A 58 9.96 3.78 12.51
N THR A 59 10.40 4.63 11.58
CA THR A 59 11.76 5.20 11.60
C THR A 59 11.96 6.11 12.81
N PHE A 60 10.98 6.96 13.14
CA PHE A 60 11.04 7.88 14.29
C PHE A 60 11.04 7.13 15.64
N SER A 61 10.30 6.03 15.70
CA SER A 61 10.25 5.18 16.90
C SER A 61 11.59 4.50 17.19
N LEU A 62 12.36 4.15 16.15
CA LEU A 62 13.69 3.54 16.30
C LEU A 62 14.77 4.53 16.72
N SER A 63 14.65 5.81 16.35
CA SER A 63 15.61 6.85 16.77
C SER A 63 15.47 7.23 18.25
N ASN A 64 14.25 7.25 18.79
CA ASN A 64 13.99 7.63 20.20
C ASN A 64 14.36 6.55 21.24
N HIS A 65 14.80 5.37 20.82
CA HIS A 65 15.26 4.30 21.73
C HIS A 65 16.79 4.20 21.85
N ARG A 66 17.53 5.14 21.24
CA ARG A 66 19.01 5.19 21.27
C ARG A 66 19.59 6.29 22.17
N GLU A 67 18.74 7.08 22.83
CA GLU A 67 19.12 8.07 23.85
C GLU A 67 18.82 7.54 25.26
#